data_AF-A0A177KYC9-F1
#
_entry.id   AF-A0A177KYC9-F1
#
_cell.length_a   1.000
_cell.length_b   1.000
_cell.length_c   1.000
_cell.angle_alpha   90.00
_cell.angle_beta   90.00
_cell.angle_gamma   90.00
#
_symmetry.space_group_name_H-M   'P 1'
#
loop_
_entity.id
_entity.type
_entity.pdbx_description
1 polymer ?
#
loop_
_entity_poly.entity_id
_entity_poly.type
_entity_poly.pdbx_seq_one_letter_code
_entity_poly.pdbx_strand_id
1 'polypeptide(L)'
;MHFYAKRETALANIVKSLEMGITTFDSALGGLGGCLHTKGSSGNVATEDLLCMLHEMGIETEIDFNAVVKSAQLIEKVLGKKLNSHQMDILHKGRKGCLS
;
A
#
# COMPACT_ATOMS: atom_id res chain seq x y z
N MET A 1 9.21 11.39 -0.93
CA MET A 1 9.02 11.29 0.54
C MET A 1 8.82 9.83 0.90
N HIS A 2 9.47 9.37 1.96
CA HIS A 2 9.39 7.98 2.42
C HIS A 2 8.79 7.95 3.84
N PHE A 3 7.63 7.33 4.00
CA PHE A 3 6.96 7.19 5.29
C PHE A 3 6.83 5.71 5.68
N TYR A 4 7.09 5.41 6.93
CA TYR A 4 6.77 4.12 7.52
C TYR A 4 5.34 4.13 8.06
N ALA A 5 4.61 3.03 7.91
CA ALA A 5 3.22 2.87 8.36
C ALA A 5 3.06 2.79 9.90
N LYS A 6 4.04 3.28 10.67
CA LYS A 6 4.03 3.23 12.13
C LYS A 6 2.92 4.13 12.64
N ARG A 7 1.98 3.56 13.40
CA ARG A 7 0.83 4.25 14.00
C ARG A 7 -0.22 4.73 12.98
N GLU A 8 -0.30 4.12 11.80
CA GLU A 8 -1.36 4.35 10.80
C GLU A 8 -1.44 5.80 10.26
N THR A 9 -0.46 6.66 10.56
CA THR A 9 -0.46 8.07 10.13
C THR A 9 0.22 8.31 8.78
N ALA A 10 0.81 7.29 8.17
CA ALA A 10 1.63 7.47 6.97
C ALA A 10 0.82 8.01 5.78
N LEU A 11 -0.38 7.49 5.53
CA LEU A 11 -1.27 8.01 4.48
C LEU A 11 -1.70 9.46 4.78
N ALA A 12 -2.01 9.79 6.04
CA ALA A 12 -2.32 11.16 6.44
C ALA A 12 -1.14 12.13 6.20
N ASN A 13 0.10 11.68 6.47
CA ASN A 13 1.29 12.48 6.17
C ASN A 13 1.51 12.65 4.66
N ILE A 14 1.16 11.66 3.84
CA ILE A 14 1.18 11.77 2.37
C ILE A 14 0.17 12.81 1.91
N VAL A 15 -1.07 12.77 2.41
CA VAL A 15 -2.09 13.80 2.13
C VAL A 15 -1.56 15.19 2.47
N LYS A 16 -0.96 15.36 3.66
CA LYS A 16 -0.38 16.66 4.03
C LYS A 16 0.78 17.07 3.12
N SER A 17 1.60 16.12 2.68
CA SER A 17 2.72 16.39 1.77
C SER A 17 2.23 16.79 0.37
N LEU A 18 1.14 16.19 -0.12
CA LEU A 18 0.48 16.58 -1.37
C LEU A 18 0.01 18.04 -1.32
N GLU A 19 -0.60 18.48 -0.22
CA GLU A 19 -0.98 19.89 -0.01
C GLU A 19 0.22 20.85 -0.04
N MET A 20 1.41 20.36 0.30
CA MET A 20 2.68 21.11 0.26
C MET A 20 3.38 21.04 -1.10
N GLY A 21 2.76 20.44 -2.11
CA GLY A 21 3.30 20.32 -3.47
C GLY A 21 4.26 19.16 -3.69
N ILE A 22 4.38 18.22 -2.73
CA ILE A 22 5.19 17.01 -2.91
C ILE A 22 4.41 15.99 -3.74
N THR A 23 5.03 15.47 -4.81
CA THR A 23 4.38 14.53 -5.74
C THR A 23 5.05 13.17 -5.84
N THR A 24 6.24 12.98 -5.25
CA THR A 24 6.97 11.70 -5.27
C THR A 24 6.93 11.03 -3.91
N PHE A 25 6.44 9.80 -3.85
CA PHE A 25 6.33 9.00 -2.63
C PHE A 25 6.85 7.58 -2.82
N ASP A 26 7.59 7.08 -1.83
CA ASP A 26 8.08 5.71 -1.83
C ASP A 26 7.07 4.82 -1.09
N SER A 27 6.85 3.62 -1.63
CA SER A 27 5.99 2.59 -1.05
C SER A 27 6.54 1.20 -1.31
N ALA A 28 5.96 0.16 -0.71
CA ALA A 28 6.31 -1.23 -1.01
C ALA A 28 5.05 -2.09 -1.13
N LEU A 29 5.10 -3.09 -2.03
CA LEU A 29 4.01 -4.06 -2.21
C LEU A 29 3.57 -4.62 -0.86
N GLY A 30 2.27 -4.58 -0.57
CA GLY A 30 1.68 -5.14 0.64
C GLY A 30 2.23 -4.60 1.97
N GLY A 31 2.93 -3.46 1.94
CA GLY A 31 3.58 -2.87 3.11
C GLY A 31 4.84 -3.62 3.56
N LEU A 32 5.56 -4.27 2.64
CA LEU A 32 6.83 -4.96 2.94
C LEU A 32 7.85 -4.03 3.60
N GLY A 33 8.80 -4.61 4.34
CA GLY A 33 9.91 -3.88 4.98
C GLY A 33 9.84 -3.77 6.51
N GLY A 34 8.78 -4.30 7.14
CA GLY A 34 8.74 -4.50 8.60
C GLY A 34 9.47 -5.78 9.04
N CYS A 35 9.87 -5.86 10.30
CA CYS A 35 10.42 -7.09 10.88
C CYS A 35 9.39 -8.23 10.77
N LEU A 36 9.75 -9.25 9.98
CA LEU A 36 8.93 -10.42 9.67
C LEU A 36 8.52 -11.23 10.92
N HIS A 37 9.23 -11.05 12.03
CA HIS A 37 9.09 -11.82 13.28
C HIS A 37 8.34 -11.10 14.40
N THR A 38 8.23 -9.76 14.38
CA THR A 38 7.56 -9.02 15.46
C THR A 38 6.23 -8.45 14.99
N LYS A 39 5.13 -8.96 15.58
CA LYS A 39 3.81 -8.34 15.48
C LYS A 39 3.92 -6.87 15.92
N GLY A 40 3.79 -5.93 14.99
CA GLY A 40 3.78 -4.49 15.28
C GLY A 40 5.03 -3.70 14.88
N SER A 41 6.03 -4.30 14.22
CA SER A 41 7.03 -3.49 13.50
C SER A 41 6.40 -2.91 12.24
N SER A 42 6.42 -1.58 12.11
CA SER A 42 5.78 -0.90 10.99
C SER A 42 6.53 -1.19 9.70
N GLY A 43 5.83 -1.79 8.73
CA GLY A 43 6.30 -1.84 7.35
C GLY A 43 6.27 -0.48 6.68
N ASN A 44 6.65 -0.46 5.40
CA ASN A 44 6.45 0.69 4.53
C ASN A 44 4.94 0.91 4.29
N VAL A 45 4.59 2.06 3.72
CA VAL A 45 3.25 2.26 3.13
C VAL A 45 3.02 1.20 2.05
N ALA A 46 1.87 0.53 2.11
CA ALA A 46 1.46 -0.41 1.07
C ALA A 46 1.16 0.33 -0.23
N THR A 47 1.77 -0.09 -1.33
CA THR A 47 1.56 0.51 -2.65
C THR A 47 0.09 0.46 -3.06
N GLU A 48 -0.60 -0.63 -2.78
CA GLU A 48 -2.01 -0.85 -3.09
C GLU A 48 -2.91 0.16 -2.36
N ASP A 49 -2.63 0.38 -1.07
CA ASP A 49 -3.42 1.30 -0.24
C ASP A 49 -3.15 2.76 -0.64
N LEU A 50 -1.90 3.09 -0.99
CA LEU A 50 -1.54 4.40 -1.51
C LEU A 50 -2.22 4.69 -2.85
N LEU A 51 -2.19 3.74 -3.79
CA LEU A 51 -2.82 3.89 -5.10
C LEU A 51 -4.33 4.05 -4.99
N CYS A 52 -4.97 3.26 -4.11
CA CYS A 52 -6.39 3.42 -3.84
C CYS A 52 -6.70 4.82 -3.31
N MET A 53 -5.98 5.29 -2.29
CA MET A 53 -6.19 6.63 -1.72
C MET A 53 -6.02 7.72 -2.79
N LEU A 54 -4.96 7.66 -3.60
CA LEU A 54 -4.72 8.63 -4.67
C LEU A 54 -5.84 8.60 -5.72
N HIS A 55 -6.33 7.41 -6.08
CA HIS A 55 -7.46 7.28 -7.00
C HIS A 55 -8.76 7.86 -6.43
N GLU A 56 -9.09 7.58 -5.17
CA GLU A 56 -10.26 8.15 -4.49
C GLU A 56 -10.17 9.68 -4.35
N MET A 57 -8.96 10.22 -4.28
CA MET A 57 -8.69 11.66 -4.32
C MET A 57 -8.72 12.27 -5.75
N GLY A 58 -8.93 11.46 -6.79
CA GLY A 58 -8.94 11.90 -8.18
C GLY A 58 -7.54 12.20 -8.75
N ILE A 59 -6.48 11.66 -8.14
CA ILE A 59 -5.09 11.84 -8.56
C ILE A 59 -4.67 10.64 -9.42
N GLU A 60 -4.32 10.93 -10.67
CA GLU A 60 -3.82 9.92 -11.61
C GLU A 60 -2.34 9.60 -11.35
N THR A 61 -1.99 8.32 -11.41
CA THR A 61 -0.62 7.84 -11.17
C THR A 61 -0.06 7.06 -12.36
N GLU A 62 -0.88 6.80 -13.39
CA GLU A 62 -0.54 5.96 -14.57
C GLU A 62 -0.12 4.51 -14.24
N ILE A 63 -0.29 4.07 -12.99
CA ILE A 63 0.09 2.72 -12.54
C ILE A 63 -1.07 1.74 -12.75
N ASP A 64 -0.80 0.62 -13.42
CA ASP A 64 -1.76 -0.49 -13.53
C ASP A 64 -1.95 -1.18 -12.18
N PHE A 65 -3.07 -0.87 -11.51
CA PHE A 65 -3.43 -1.45 -10.23
C PHE A 65 -3.53 -2.99 -10.27
N ASN A 66 -4.02 -3.57 -11.37
CA ASN A 66 -4.13 -5.02 -11.50
C ASN A 66 -2.75 -5.68 -11.57
N ALA A 67 -1.77 -5.04 -12.22
CA ALA A 67 -0.39 -5.51 -12.22
C ALA A 67 0.24 -5.46 -10.82
N VAL A 68 -0.05 -4.40 -10.05
CA VAL A 68 0.40 -4.27 -8.65
C VAL A 68 -0.20 -5.38 -7.79
N VAL A 69 -1.51 -5.61 -7.86
CA VAL A 69 -2.19 -6.69 -7.13
C VAL A 69 -1.61 -8.06 -7.48
N LYS A 70 -1.42 -8.36 -8.77
CA LYS A 70 -0.80 -9.63 -9.22
C LYS A 70 0.61 -9.79 -8.66
N SER A 71 1.39 -8.72 -8.61
CA SER A 71 2.74 -8.72 -8.04
C SER A 71 2.72 -8.97 -6.53
N ALA A 72 1.80 -8.35 -5.80
CA ALA A 72 1.61 -8.58 -4.38
C ALA A 72 1.21 -10.03 -4.07
N GLN A 73 0.28 -10.60 -4.84
CA GLN A 73 -0.12 -12.01 -4.74
C GLN A 73 1.05 -12.97 -5.04
N LEU A 74 1.92 -12.63 -6.00
CA LEU A 74 3.12 -13.41 -6.28
C LEU A 74 4.06 -13.40 -5.07
N ILE A 75 4.29 -12.23 -4.46
CA ILE A 75 5.15 -12.11 -3.29
C ILE A 75 4.58 -12.88 -2.08
N GLU A 76 3.26 -12.86 -1.86
CA GLU A 76 2.63 -13.68 -0.82
C GLU A 76 2.91 -15.17 -0.99
N LYS A 77 2.86 -15.66 -2.23
CA LYS A 77 3.19 -17.06 -2.55
C LYS A 77 4.65 -17.37 -2.25
N VAL A 78 5.56 -16.48 -2.64
CA VAL A 78 7.01 -16.65 -2.39
C VAL A 78 7.32 -16.64 -0.89
N LEU A 79 6.69 -15.76 -0.13
CA LEU A 79 6.90 -15.64 1.32
C LEU A 79 6.10 -16.66 2.14
N GLY A 80 5.15 -17.38 1.53
CA GLY A 80 4.27 -18.32 2.22
C GLY A 80 3.35 -17.66 3.25
N LYS A 81 3.06 -16.36 3.11
CA LYS A 81 2.24 -15.61 4.07
C LYS A 81 1.51 -14.45 3.40
N LYS A 82 0.42 -14.01 4.03
CA LYS A 82 -0.33 -12.82 3.61
C LYS A 82 0.44 -11.52 3.90
N LEU A 83 0.26 -10.54 3.02
CA LEU A 83 0.73 -9.17 3.20
C LEU A 83 -0.25 -8.36 4.06
N ASN A 84 0.20 -7.21 4.55
CA ASN A 84 -0.55 -6.39 5.51
C ASN A 84 -1.36 -5.26 4.86
N SER A 85 -1.36 -5.14 3.53
CA SER A 85 -2.18 -4.15 2.82
C SER A 85 -3.67 -4.36 3.11
N HIS A 86 -4.38 -3.26 3.32
CA HIS A 86 -5.83 -3.29 3.48
C HIS A 86 -6.54 -3.73 2.20
N GLN A 87 -6.10 -3.24 1.04
CA GLN A 87 -6.63 -3.66 -0.26
C GLN A 87 -6.42 -5.16 -0.51
N MET A 88 -5.26 -5.69 -0.14
CA MET A 88 -5.00 -7.14 -0.26
C MET A 88 -5.94 -7.96 0.64
N ASP A 89 -6.21 -7.52 1.87
CA ASP A 89 -7.17 -8.18 2.77
C ASP A 89 -8.61 -8.14 2.21
N ILE A 90 -9.04 -7.03 1.59
CA ILE A 90 -10.33 -6.93 0.89
C ILE A 90 -10.41 -7.96 -0.25
N LEU A 91 -9.40 -8.02 -1.10
CA LEU A 91 -9.35 -8.93 -2.25
C LEU A 91 -9.34 -10.40 -1.82
N HIS A 92 -8.61 -10.73 -0.75
CA HIS A 92 -8.60 -12.08 -0.17
C HIS A 92 -9.95 -12.52 0.38
N LYS A 93 -10.82 -11.56 0.73
CA LYS A 93 -12.21 -11.81 1.16
C LYS A 93 -13.17 -11.95 -0.02
N GLY A 94 -12.67 -11.98 -1.26
CA GLY A 94 -13.48 -12.09 -2.49
C GLY A 94 -14.31 -10.85 -2.79
N ARG A 95 -13.94 -9.70 -2.20
CA ARG A 95 -14.61 -8.42 -2.43
C ARG A 95 -13.89 -7.67 -3.54
N LYS A 96 -14.61 -6.78 -4.22
CA LYS A 96 -14.00 -5.83 -5.14
C LYS A 96 -13.06 -4.90 -4.37
N GLY A 97 -11.81 -4.82 -4.81
CA GLY A 97 -10.87 -3.80 -4.37
C GLY A 97 -11.23 -2.43 -4.95
N CYS A 98 -10.59 -1.40 -4.42
CA CYS A 98 -10.84 0.00 -4.74
C CYS A 98 -10.78 0.36 -6.23
N LEU A 99 -9.98 -0.39 -6.99
CA LEU A 99 -9.63 -0.14 -8.40
C LEU A 99 -9.94 -1.37 -9.29
N SER A 100 -10.82 -2.28 -8.84
CA SER A 100 -11.16 -3.56 -9.52
C SER A 100 -12.66 -3.82 -9.67
#